data_AF-A0A150VQJ2-F1
#
_entry.id   AF-A0A150VQJ2-F1
#
_cell.length_a   1.000
_cell.length_b   1.000
_cell.length_c   1.000
_cell.angle_alpha   90.00
_cell.angle_beta   90.00
_cell.angle_gamma   90.00
#
_symmetry.space_group_name_H-M   'P 1'
#
loop_
_entity.id
_entity.type
_entity.pdbx_description
1 polymer ?
#
loop_
_entity_poly.entity_id
_entity_poly.type
_entity_poly.pdbx_seq_one_letter_code
_entity_poly.pdbx_strand_id
1 'polypeptide(L)'
;MANRPPENWRAWMAEVARDVKAGISGPECAGAVEMYPESLLRSTDSALETFEAEMRGLVEPSDEEVFGVVERVVLALNAVDDANHGGVGYCTEEREQLCEYIDLTLGEHGVDVVALAARKGIDRAEITDAWRDW
;
A
#
# COMPACT_ATOMS: atom_id res chain seq x y z
N MET A 1 0.43 3.40 -14.14
CA MET A 1 0.86 3.09 -12.78
C MET A 1 0.13 4.00 -11.86
N ALA A 2 -0.67 3.41 -10.98
CA ALA A 2 -1.15 4.09 -9.78
C ALA A 2 0.05 4.69 -9.03
N ASN A 3 -0.14 5.81 -8.34
CA ASN A 3 0.90 6.34 -7.46
C ASN A 3 1.01 5.42 -6.25
N ARG A 4 2.23 5.13 -5.78
CA ARG A 4 2.41 4.34 -4.57
C ARG A 4 1.80 5.10 -3.37
N PRO A 5 1.13 4.44 -2.42
CA PRO A 5 0.57 5.10 -1.25
C PRO A 5 1.56 6.00 -0.49
N PRO A 6 2.85 5.64 -0.28
CA PRO A 6 3.82 6.56 0.33
C PRO A 6 4.05 7.86 -0.46
N GLU A 7 3.87 7.87 -1.78
CA GLU A 7 3.93 9.10 -2.58
C GLU A 7 2.73 10.01 -2.28
N ASN A 8 1.54 9.44 -2.17
CA ASN A 8 0.33 10.17 -1.80
C ASN A 8 0.45 10.74 -0.38
N TRP A 9 0.97 9.95 0.57
CA TRP A 9 1.15 10.38 1.95
C TRP A 9 2.18 11.52 2.07
N ARG A 10 3.30 11.43 1.33
CA ARG A 10 4.29 12.52 1.26
C ARG A 10 3.69 13.79 0.64
N ALA A 11 2.90 13.66 -0.42
CA ALA A 11 2.25 14.79 -1.07
C ALA A 11 1.26 15.50 -0.11
N TRP A 12 0.48 14.71 0.64
CA TRP A 12 -0.42 15.23 1.67
C TRP A 12 0.32 15.93 2.81
N MET A 13 1.38 15.34 3.37
CA MET A 13 2.19 16.00 4.42
C MET A 13 2.79 17.31 3.91
N ALA A 14 3.24 17.36 2.65
CA ALA A 14 3.76 18.57 2.02
C ALA A 14 2.67 19.63 1.81
N GLU A 15 1.42 19.24 1.58
CA GLU A 15 0.27 20.14 1.54
C GLU A 15 -0.04 20.74 2.90
N VAL A 16 -0.15 19.90 3.94
CA VAL A 16 -0.36 20.36 5.31
C VAL A 16 0.75 21.33 5.73
N ALA A 17 2.01 21.05 5.40
CA ALA A 17 3.13 21.95 5.70
C ALA A 17 2.99 23.32 5.01
N ARG A 18 2.50 23.36 3.77
CA ARG A 18 2.23 24.61 3.04
C ARG A 18 1.12 25.39 3.72
N ASP A 19 0.04 24.73 4.11
CA ASP A 19 -1.13 25.37 4.71
C ASP A 19 -0.85 25.91 6.12
N VAL A 20 -0.09 25.18 6.93
CA VAL A 20 0.38 25.67 8.24
C VAL A 20 1.29 26.89 8.05
N LYS A 21 2.23 26.85 7.10
CA LYS A 21 3.11 28.00 6.80
C LYS A 21 2.33 29.21 6.29
N ALA A 22 1.26 28.99 5.53
CA ALA A 22 0.38 30.04 5.01
C ALA A 22 -0.62 30.56 6.06
N GLY A 23 -0.72 29.93 7.23
CA GLY A 23 -1.71 30.25 8.25
C GLY A 23 -3.14 29.86 7.86
N ILE A 24 -3.30 28.99 6.87
CA ILE A 24 -4.59 28.42 6.46
C ILE A 24 -5.02 27.34 7.47
N SER A 25 -4.06 26.50 7.88
CA SER A 25 -4.24 25.50 8.93
C SER A 25 -3.64 26.00 10.25
N GLY A 26 -4.31 25.70 11.36
CA GLY A 26 -3.85 26.06 12.70
C GLY A 26 -2.60 25.26 13.13
N PRO A 27 -1.86 25.75 14.14
CA PRO A 27 -0.67 25.08 14.66
C PRO A 27 -0.95 23.68 15.23
N GLU A 28 -2.19 23.38 15.61
CA GLU A 28 -2.64 22.04 16.00
C GLU A 28 -2.47 20.99 14.88
N CYS A 29 -2.47 21.42 13.61
CA CYS A 29 -2.21 20.56 12.46
C CYS A 29 -0.72 20.36 12.19
N ALA A 30 0.20 21.00 12.92
CA ALA A 30 1.63 20.89 12.67
C ALA A 30 2.15 19.44 12.84
N GLY A 31 1.54 18.65 13.72
CA GLY A 31 1.89 17.24 13.91
C GLY A 31 1.63 16.37 12.66
N ALA A 32 0.69 16.78 11.80
CA ALA A 32 0.42 16.05 10.56
C ALA A 32 1.55 16.19 9.52
N VAL A 33 2.46 17.17 9.67
CA VAL A 33 3.64 17.35 8.79
C VAL A 33 4.67 16.23 8.97
N GLU A 34 4.68 15.60 10.14
CA GLU A 34 5.62 14.53 10.51
C GLU A 34 4.85 13.23 10.85
N MET A 35 3.61 13.11 10.35
CA MET A 35 2.71 12.01 10.67
C MET A 35 3.30 10.64 10.34
N TYR A 36 3.93 10.53 9.18
CA TYR A 36 4.55 9.29 8.72
C TYR A 36 6.07 9.42 8.80
N PRO A 37 6.72 8.66 9.69
CA PRO A 37 8.17 8.62 9.77
C PRO A 37 8.77 8.13 8.45
N GLU A 38 9.91 8.72 8.07
CA GLU A 38 10.62 8.35 6.85
C GLU A 38 11.02 6.87 6.80
N SER A 39 11.21 6.23 7.97
CA SER A 39 11.45 4.79 8.05
C SER A 39 10.24 3.96 7.62
N LEU A 40 9.02 4.38 7.97
CA LEU A 40 7.78 3.71 7.56
C LEU A 40 7.64 3.84 6.04
N LEU A 41 7.66 5.07 5.54
CA LEU A 41 7.51 5.39 4.12
C LEU A 41 8.48 4.62 3.23
N ARG A 42 9.76 4.55 3.63
CA ARG A 42 10.79 3.83 2.88
C ARG A 42 10.58 2.32 2.90
N SER A 43 10.21 1.76 4.05
CA SER A 43 9.94 0.32 4.16
C SER A 43 8.73 -0.08 3.33
N THR A 44 7.65 0.72 3.36
CA THR A 44 6.47 0.51 2.51
C THR A 44 6.83 0.62 1.02
N ASP A 45 7.55 1.67 0.60
CA ASP A 45 8.00 1.82 -0.79
C ASP A 45 8.82 0.62 -1.26
N SER A 46 9.73 0.12 -0.42
CA SER A 46 10.57 -1.03 -0.75
C SER A 46 9.77 -2.33 -0.91
N ALA A 47 8.71 -2.52 -0.10
CA ALA A 47 7.83 -3.68 -0.22
C ALA A 47 7.04 -3.61 -1.54
N LEU A 48 6.48 -2.44 -1.87
CA LEU A 48 5.72 -2.22 -3.10
C LEU A 48 6.60 -2.30 -4.35
N GLU A 49 7.82 -1.78 -4.30
CA GLU A 49 8.79 -1.89 -5.40
C GLU A 49 9.16 -3.35 -5.70
N THR A 50 9.34 -4.16 -4.65
CA THR A 50 9.62 -5.60 -4.80
C THR A 50 8.44 -6.30 -5.45
N PHE A 51 7.22 -6.01 -5.00
CA PHE A 51 5.98 -6.52 -5.59
C PHE A 51 5.84 -6.19 -7.07
N GLU A 52 6.06 -4.93 -7.46
CA GLU A 52 6.03 -4.52 -8.86
C GLU A 52 7.10 -5.22 -9.71
N ALA A 53 8.29 -5.43 -9.14
CA ALA A 53 9.37 -6.15 -9.81
C ALA A 53 8.99 -7.62 -10.04
N GLU A 54 8.38 -8.28 -9.06
CA GLU A 54 7.86 -9.64 -9.20
C GLU A 54 6.76 -9.70 -10.27
N MET A 55 5.78 -8.80 -10.22
CA MET A 55 4.70 -8.74 -11.23
C MET A 55 5.21 -8.49 -12.65
N ARG A 56 6.27 -7.69 -12.81
CA ARG A 56 6.92 -7.46 -14.12
C ARG A 56 7.67 -8.68 -14.64
N GLY A 57 8.12 -9.56 -13.74
CA GLY A 57 8.81 -10.80 -14.09
C GLY A 57 7.87 -11.91 -14.55
N LEU A 58 6.57 -11.81 -14.26
CA LEU A 58 5.57 -12.79 -14.65
C LEU A 58 5.15 -12.64 -16.12
N VAL A 59 5.13 -13.75 -16.85
CA VAL A 59 4.64 -13.82 -18.23
C VAL A 59 3.57 -14.90 -18.30
N GLU A 60 2.34 -14.51 -18.59
CA GLU A 60 1.16 -15.39 -18.54
C GLU A 60 1.04 -16.16 -17.21
N PRO A 61 0.99 -15.46 -16.07
CA PRO A 61 1.03 -16.11 -14.76
C PRO A 61 -0.21 -16.96 -14.50
N SER A 62 0.01 -18.05 -13.79
CA SER A 62 -1.03 -18.88 -13.20
C SER A 62 -1.66 -18.16 -12.00
N ASP A 63 -2.90 -18.52 -11.63
CA ASP A 63 -3.56 -17.99 -10.44
C ASP A 63 -2.71 -18.13 -9.18
N GLU A 64 -2.05 -19.28 -9.01
CA GLU A 64 -1.17 -19.56 -7.87
C GLU A 64 0.06 -18.64 -7.84
N GLU A 65 0.61 -18.28 -8.99
CA GLU A 65 1.73 -17.35 -9.08
C GLU A 65 1.31 -15.94 -8.69
N VAL A 66 0.13 -15.50 -9.17
CA VAL A 66 -0.44 -14.20 -8.78
C VAL A 66 -0.71 -14.14 -7.29
N PHE A 67 -1.40 -15.14 -6.73
CA PHE A 67 -1.68 -15.18 -5.29
C PHE A 67 -0.40 -15.28 -4.46
N GLY A 68 0.63 -16.00 -4.93
CA GLY A 68 1.91 -16.05 -4.25
C GLY A 68 2.65 -14.71 -4.21
N VAL A 69 2.51 -13.87 -5.25
CA VAL A 69 3.04 -12.50 -5.24
C VAL A 69 2.23 -11.61 -4.30
N VAL A 70 0.89 -11.73 -4.30
CA VAL A 70 0.00 -10.99 -3.37
C VAL A 70 0.29 -11.35 -1.92
N GLU A 71 0.44 -12.65 -1.61
CA GLU A 71 0.82 -13.14 -0.29
C GLU A 71 2.12 -12.49 0.19
N ARG A 72 3.18 -12.53 -0.65
CA ARG A 72 4.49 -11.99 -0.28
C ARG A 72 4.44 -10.49 0.01
N VAL A 73 3.70 -9.71 -0.78
CA VAL A 73 3.60 -8.27 -0.52
C VAL A 73 2.80 -7.98 0.74
N VAL A 74 1.69 -8.69 1.00
CA VAL A 74 0.89 -8.49 2.22
C VAL A 74 1.70 -8.87 3.47
N LEU A 75 2.44 -9.98 3.44
CA LEU A 75 3.30 -10.37 4.56
C LEU A 75 4.46 -9.37 4.78
N ALA A 76 5.05 -8.85 3.71
CA ALA A 76 6.06 -7.80 3.81
C ALA A 76 5.46 -6.53 4.44
N LEU A 77 4.24 -6.16 4.06
CA LEU A 77 3.54 -5.00 4.60
C LEU A 77 3.13 -5.17 6.08
N ASN A 78 2.68 -6.36 6.49
CA ASN A 78 2.48 -6.69 7.92
C ASN A 78 3.79 -6.49 8.70
N ALA A 79 4.93 -6.95 8.16
CA ALA A 79 6.23 -6.80 8.82
C ALA A 79 6.67 -5.33 8.92
N VAL A 80 6.22 -4.46 8.00
CA VAL A 80 6.42 -3.01 8.12
C VAL A 80 5.52 -2.43 9.22
N ASP A 81 4.27 -2.87 9.36
CA ASP A 81 3.38 -2.39 10.43
C ASP A 81 3.87 -2.79 11.83
N ASP A 82 4.34 -4.03 11.97
CA ASP A 82 4.88 -4.57 13.21
C ASP A 82 6.22 -3.93 13.62
N ALA A 83 6.94 -3.35 12.66
CA ALA A 83 8.21 -2.71 12.94
C ALA A 83 8.00 -1.40 13.72
N ASN A 84 8.89 -1.15 14.69
CA ASN A 84 8.79 0.07 15.50
C ASN A 84 9.21 1.31 14.69
N HIS A 85 8.24 1.94 14.03
CA HIS A 85 8.37 3.23 13.36
C HIS A 85 8.01 4.37 14.30
N GLY A 86 8.58 4.40 15.52
CA GLY A 86 8.23 5.40 16.52
C GLY A 86 6.79 5.27 17.04
N GLY A 87 6.22 4.06 16.99
CA GLY A 87 4.84 3.77 17.38
C GLY A 87 3.78 4.13 16.34
N VAL A 88 4.19 4.54 15.13
CA VAL A 88 3.28 4.79 13.99
C VAL A 88 3.17 3.53 13.15
N GLY A 89 1.94 3.13 12.83
CA GLY A 89 1.63 2.06 11.89
C GLY A 89 0.49 2.49 10.95
N TYR A 90 0.00 1.56 10.15
CA TYR A 90 -1.11 1.80 9.23
C TYR A 90 -2.44 1.79 9.96
N CYS A 91 -3.24 2.83 9.72
CA CYS A 91 -4.64 2.87 10.12
C CYS A 91 -5.53 2.38 8.96
N THR A 92 -6.85 2.44 9.17
CA THR A 92 -7.83 1.96 8.18
C THR A 92 -7.63 2.58 6.80
N GLU A 93 -7.39 3.89 6.72
CA GLU A 93 -7.23 4.60 5.44
C GLU A 93 -5.96 4.17 4.70
N GLU A 94 -4.83 4.00 5.39
CA GLU A 94 -3.60 3.53 4.74
C GLU A 94 -3.76 2.09 4.24
N ARG A 95 -4.41 1.22 5.03
CA ARG A 95 -4.68 -0.16 4.64
C ARG A 95 -5.57 -0.23 3.40
N GLU A 96 -6.59 0.61 3.31
CA GLU A 96 -7.46 0.70 2.13
C GLU A 96 -6.69 1.16 0.90
N GLN A 97 -5.85 2.20 1.02
CA GLN A 97 -4.98 2.65 -0.09
C GLN A 97 -3.99 1.57 -0.54
N LEU A 98 -3.46 0.78 0.39
CA LEU A 98 -2.52 -0.31 0.07
C LEU A 98 -3.23 -1.46 -0.64
N CYS A 99 -4.43 -1.85 -0.19
CA CYS A 99 -5.26 -2.84 -0.89
C CYS A 99 -5.65 -2.37 -2.30
N GLU A 100 -6.06 -1.11 -2.44
CA GLU A 100 -6.39 -0.51 -3.74
C GLU A 100 -5.16 -0.50 -4.67
N TYR A 101 -3.99 -0.13 -4.15
CA TYR A 101 -2.75 -0.13 -4.93
C TYR A 101 -2.38 -1.52 -5.46
N ILE A 102 -2.48 -2.55 -4.62
CA ILE A 102 -2.22 -3.95 -5.02
C ILE A 102 -3.18 -4.35 -6.13
N ASP A 103 -4.48 -4.13 -5.94
CA ASP A 103 -5.52 -4.46 -6.92
C ASP A 103 -5.31 -3.74 -8.27
N LEU A 104 -5.03 -2.44 -8.26
CA LEU A 104 -4.75 -1.67 -9.46
C LEU A 104 -3.50 -2.18 -10.18
N THR A 105 -2.43 -2.49 -9.44
CA THR A 105 -1.19 -3.00 -10.01
C THR A 105 -1.39 -4.36 -10.68
N LEU A 106 -2.19 -5.25 -10.07
CA LEU A 106 -2.56 -6.52 -10.70
C LEU A 106 -3.27 -6.28 -12.05
N GLY A 107 -4.26 -5.38 -12.07
CA GLY A 107 -4.99 -5.01 -13.28
C GLY A 107 -4.10 -4.41 -14.38
N GLU A 108 -3.16 -3.54 -14.00
CA GLU A 108 -2.20 -2.95 -14.94
C GLU A 108 -1.24 -3.98 -15.56
N HIS A 109 -0.99 -5.09 -14.85
CA HIS A 109 -0.21 -6.23 -15.34
C HIS A 109 -1.08 -7.26 -16.10
N GLY A 110 -2.33 -6.92 -16.44
CA GLY A 110 -3.22 -7.75 -17.26
C GLY A 110 -3.94 -8.86 -16.50
N VAL A 111 -3.88 -8.86 -15.16
CA VAL A 111 -4.65 -9.80 -14.34
C VAL A 111 -6.10 -9.35 -14.29
N ASP A 112 -7.02 -10.20 -14.73
CA ASP A 112 -8.45 -10.03 -14.44
C ASP A 112 -8.73 -10.42 -12.99
N VAL A 113 -8.60 -9.45 -12.08
CA VAL A 113 -8.72 -9.64 -10.62
C VAL A 113 -10.11 -10.14 -10.24
N VAL A 114 -11.16 -9.68 -10.94
CA VAL A 114 -12.54 -10.14 -10.70
C VAL A 114 -12.67 -11.62 -11.06
N ALA A 115 -12.17 -12.02 -12.22
CA ALA A 115 -12.21 -13.42 -12.62
C ALA A 115 -11.31 -14.30 -11.72
N LEU A 116 -10.15 -13.80 -11.30
CA LEU A 116 -9.25 -14.49 -10.36
C LEU A 116 -9.92 -14.76 -9.01
N ALA A 117 -10.54 -13.73 -8.42
CA ALA A 117 -11.29 -13.84 -7.18
C ALA A 117 -12.47 -14.82 -7.31
N ALA A 118 -13.24 -14.72 -8.40
CA ALA A 118 -14.36 -15.61 -8.68
C ALA A 118 -13.93 -17.08 -8.80
N ARG A 119 -12.75 -17.37 -9.39
CA ARG A 119 -12.20 -18.74 -9.47
C ARG A 119 -11.85 -19.33 -8.09
N LYS A 120 -11.56 -18.48 -7.10
CA LYS A 120 -11.32 -18.89 -5.70
C LYS A 120 -12.56 -18.81 -4.82
N GLY A 121 -13.67 -18.27 -5.33
CA GLY A 121 -14.92 -18.10 -4.58
C GLY A 121 -14.87 -16.99 -3.53
N ILE A 122 -14.05 -15.96 -3.77
CA ILE A 122 -13.92 -14.77 -2.91
C ILE A 122 -14.32 -13.51 -3.68
N ASP A 123 -14.60 -12.41 -2.97
CA ASP A 123 -14.78 -11.09 -3.58
C ASP A 123 -13.42 -10.50 -4.00
N ARG A 124 -13.45 -9.60 -5.00
CA ARG A 124 -12.25 -8.85 -5.44
C ARG A 124 -11.60 -8.11 -4.27
N ALA A 125 -12.40 -7.51 -3.38
CA ALA A 125 -11.91 -6.78 -2.22
C ALA A 125 -11.22 -7.69 -1.19
N GLU A 126 -11.49 -9.00 -1.23
CA GLU A 126 -10.97 -9.98 -0.27
C GLU A 126 -9.61 -10.57 -0.71
N ILE A 127 -9.05 -10.12 -1.84
CA ILE A 127 -7.86 -10.77 -2.43
C ILE A 127 -6.62 -10.74 -1.52
N THR A 128 -6.55 -9.77 -0.61
CA THR A 128 -5.48 -9.64 0.38
C THR A 128 -5.82 -10.22 1.75
N ASP A 129 -7.08 -10.59 1.98
CA ASP A 129 -7.63 -10.81 3.34
C ASP A 129 -7.01 -12.00 4.03
N ALA A 130 -6.67 -13.04 3.27
CA ALA A 130 -6.13 -14.28 3.79
C ALA A 130 -4.79 -14.11 4.54
N TRP A 131 -4.04 -13.03 4.28
CA TRP A 131 -2.71 -12.79 4.81
C TRP A 131 -2.58 -11.52 5.63
N ARG A 132 -3.67 -10.76 5.77
CA ARG A 132 -3.66 -9.44 6.40
C ARG A 132 -3.77 -9.58 7.92
N ASP A 133 -2.69 -9.21 8.63
CA ASP A 133 -2.61 -9.25 10.10
C ASP A 133 -2.42 -7.87 10.75
N TRP A 134 -1.89 -6.90 9.98
CA TRP A 134 -1.83 -5.48 10.35
C TRP A 134 -3.23 -4.89 10.63
#